data_AF-A0A955Y9K1-F1
#
_entry.id   AF-A0A955Y9K1-F1
#
_cell.length_a   1.000
_cell.length_b   1.000
_cell.length_c   1.000
_cell.angle_alpha   90.00
_cell.angle_beta   90.00
_cell.angle_gamma   90.00
#
_symmetry.space_group_name_H-M   'P 1'
#
loop_
_entity.id
_entity.type
_entity.pdbx_description
1 polymer ?
#
loop_
_entity_poly.entity_id
_entity_poly.type
_entity_poly.pdbx_seq_one_letter_code
_entity_poly.pdbx_strand_id
1 'polypeptide(L)'
;MHARTWTARALALLLGTLALVLTAEAALQLAAALRPDHRTTSDAPARYTILCEGDSFTYGIGGISFPEQLEELLNERVGRRAFRVVNKGVPGLNTAMLADELEGHLRETRPDVVIVLAGENNSWNAVRLEQGAPWHERLRYAVQRTRVYK
;
A
#
# COMPACT_ATOMS: atom_id res chain seq x y z
N MET A 1 -8.61 -52.33 -16.01
CA MET A 1 -8.40 -51.20 -16.94
C MET A 1 -9.02 -49.88 -16.46
N HIS A 2 -9.97 -49.86 -15.52
CA HIS A 2 -10.62 -48.61 -15.05
C HIS A 2 -9.72 -47.67 -14.21
N ALA A 3 -8.82 -48.17 -13.37
CA ALA A 3 -8.00 -47.30 -12.50
C ALA A 3 -7.08 -46.32 -13.26
N ARG A 4 -6.62 -46.70 -14.47
CA ARG A 4 -5.67 -45.93 -15.28
C ARG A 4 -6.30 -44.70 -15.96
N THR A 5 -7.62 -44.67 -16.11
CA THR A 5 -8.35 -43.53 -16.72
C THR A 5 -8.75 -42.49 -15.68
N TRP A 6 -8.96 -42.89 -14.43
CA TRP A 6 -9.22 -41.97 -13.32
C TRP A 6 -7.98 -41.15 -12.93
N THR A 7 -6.81 -41.78 -12.88
CA THR A 7 -5.55 -41.08 -12.60
C THR A 7 -5.21 -40.07 -13.70
N ALA A 8 -5.39 -40.43 -14.97
CA ALA A 8 -5.18 -39.53 -16.10
C ALA A 8 -6.14 -38.31 -16.06
N ARG A 9 -7.41 -38.52 -15.70
CA ARG A 9 -8.39 -37.42 -15.53
C ARG A 9 -8.07 -36.52 -14.35
N ALA A 10 -7.69 -37.10 -13.21
CA ALA A 10 -7.28 -36.33 -12.03
C ALA A 10 -6.03 -35.50 -12.32
N LEU A 11 -5.04 -36.06 -13.01
CA LEU A 11 -3.84 -35.35 -13.43
C LEU A 11 -4.16 -34.22 -14.42
N ALA A 12 -5.02 -34.46 -15.40
CA ALA A 12 -5.44 -33.44 -16.35
C ALA A 12 -6.17 -32.27 -15.67
N LEU A 13 -7.04 -32.55 -14.68
CA LEU A 13 -7.70 -31.52 -13.88
C LEU A 13 -6.68 -30.72 -13.06
N LEU A 14 -5.76 -31.39 -12.36
CA LEU A 14 -4.71 -30.74 -11.58
C LEU A 14 -3.84 -29.82 -12.45
N LEU A 15 -3.36 -30.32 -13.60
CA LEU A 15 -2.55 -29.54 -14.53
C LEU A 15 -3.35 -28.38 -15.14
N GLY A 16 -4.62 -28.60 -15.48
CA GLY A 16 -5.50 -27.55 -15.98
C GLY A 16 -5.74 -26.44 -14.95
N THR A 17 -6.01 -26.81 -13.69
CA THR A 17 -6.16 -25.84 -12.59
C THR A 17 -4.86 -25.09 -12.34
N LEU A 18 -3.72 -25.78 -12.31
CA LEU A 18 -2.41 -25.14 -12.13
C LEU A 18 -2.13 -24.16 -13.27
N ALA A 19 -2.35 -24.58 -14.53
CA ALA A 19 -2.18 -23.71 -15.68
C ALA A 19 -3.07 -22.48 -15.61
N LEU A 20 -4.33 -22.63 -15.20
CA LEU A 20 -5.27 -21.51 -15.01
C LEU A 20 -4.80 -20.53 -13.93
N VAL A 21 -4.32 -21.03 -12.79
CA VAL A 21 -3.80 -20.17 -11.71
C VAL A 21 -2.55 -19.41 -12.18
N LEU A 22 -1.63 -20.09 -12.88
CA LEU A 22 -0.42 -19.47 -13.38
C LEU A 22 -0.70 -18.42 -14.47
N THR A 23 -1.66 -18.67 -15.37
CA THR A 23 -2.04 -17.69 -16.38
C THR A 23 -2.76 -16.50 -15.76
N ALA A 24 -3.63 -16.72 -14.77
CA ALA A 24 -4.28 -15.63 -14.03
C ALA A 24 -3.27 -14.76 -13.29
N GLU A 25 -2.31 -15.36 -12.58
CA GLU A 25 -1.25 -14.63 -11.87
C GLU A 25 -0.36 -13.85 -12.84
N ALA A 26 0.07 -14.45 -13.95
CA ALA A 26 0.86 -13.76 -14.97
C ALA A 26 0.11 -12.57 -15.58
N ALA A 27 -1.20 -12.71 -15.82
CA ALA A 27 -2.04 -11.62 -16.30
C ALA A 27 -2.16 -10.49 -15.26
N LEU A 28 -2.31 -10.82 -13.98
CA LEU A 28 -2.36 -9.83 -12.88
C LEU A 28 -1.02 -9.10 -12.71
N GLN A 29 0.10 -9.81 -12.77
CA GLN A 29 1.44 -9.21 -12.69
C GLN A 29 1.71 -8.29 -13.87
N LEU A 30 1.32 -8.70 -15.08
CA LEU A 30 1.43 -7.85 -16.27
C LEU A 30 0.54 -6.60 -16.14
N ALA A 31 -0.70 -6.76 -15.69
CA ALA A 31 -1.60 -5.64 -15.47
C ALA A 31 -1.08 -4.66 -14.40
N ALA A 32 -0.43 -5.15 -13.35
CA ALA A 32 0.23 -4.33 -12.34
C ALA A 32 1.45 -3.60 -12.91
N ALA A 33 2.28 -4.27 -13.71
CA ALA A 33 3.47 -3.68 -14.33
C ALA A 33 3.13 -2.58 -15.37
N LEU A 34 1.92 -2.64 -15.95
CA LEU A 34 1.43 -1.63 -16.90
C LEU A 34 0.72 -0.45 -16.21
N ARG A 35 0.49 -0.49 -14.88
CA ARG A 35 -0.14 0.62 -14.17
C ARG A 35 0.88 1.76 -13.95
N PRO A 36 0.51 3.01 -14.25
CA PRO A 36 1.32 4.17 -13.88
C PRO A 36 1.55 4.19 -12.37
N ASP A 37 2.80 4.43 -11.95
CA ASP A 37 3.12 4.56 -10.53
C ASP A 37 2.66 5.94 -10.04
N HIS A 38 1.56 5.96 -9.27
CA HIS A 38 1.04 7.17 -8.65
C HIS A 38 1.89 7.65 -7.46
N ARG A 39 2.94 6.90 -7.08
CA ARG A 39 3.85 7.24 -5.98
C ARG A 39 4.89 8.29 -6.37
N THR A 40 5.19 8.42 -7.66
CA THR A 40 6.19 9.36 -8.15
C THR A 40 5.56 10.68 -8.57
N THR A 41 5.66 11.68 -7.69
CA THR A 41 5.65 13.07 -8.14
C THR A 41 7.03 13.45 -8.68
N SER A 42 7.02 14.48 -9.53
CA SER A 42 8.12 14.83 -10.42
C SER A 42 9.48 14.92 -9.74
N ASP A 43 10.48 14.35 -10.40
CA ASP A 43 11.88 14.39 -9.95
C ASP A 43 12.57 15.74 -10.22
N ALA A 44 11.81 16.74 -10.67
CA ALA A 44 12.34 18.06 -10.96
C ALA A 44 12.84 18.76 -9.68
N PRO A 45 13.92 19.57 -9.76
CA PRO A 45 14.40 20.34 -8.62
C PRO A 45 13.33 21.34 -8.18
N ALA A 46 12.70 21.05 -7.04
CA ALA A 46 11.80 21.96 -6.33
C ALA A 46 12.54 22.60 -5.15
N ARG A 47 12.02 23.73 -4.65
CA ARG A 47 12.59 24.39 -3.48
C ARG A 47 12.20 23.70 -2.18
N TYR A 48 11.00 23.12 -2.11
CA TYR A 48 10.48 22.45 -0.93
C TYR A 48 9.99 21.05 -1.29
N THR A 49 10.35 20.07 -0.47
CA THR A 49 9.92 18.67 -0.59
C THR A 49 8.98 18.31 0.55
N ILE A 50 7.79 17.84 0.20
CA ILE A 50 6.77 17.37 1.13
C ILE A 50 6.68 15.85 0.98
N LEU A 51 6.83 15.10 2.06
CA LEU A 51 6.66 13.65 2.07
C LEU A 51 5.27 13.31 2.60
N CYS A 52 4.46 12.60 1.81
CA CYS A 52 3.16 12.10 2.21
C CYS A 52 3.23 10.59 2.47
N GLU A 53 3.04 10.21 3.73
CA GLU A 53 3.02 8.84 4.22
C GLU A 53 1.60 8.40 4.54
N GLY A 54 1.31 7.10 4.36
CA GLY A 54 0.02 6.58 4.74
C GLY A 54 -0.37 5.32 3.99
N ASP A 55 -1.68 5.15 3.82
CA ASP A 55 -2.26 3.95 3.25
C ASP A 55 -2.91 4.18 1.87
N SER A 56 -3.99 3.47 1.56
CA SER A 56 -4.78 3.61 0.34
C SER A 56 -5.32 5.02 0.12
N PHE A 57 -5.60 5.78 1.19
CA PHE A 57 -6.06 7.17 1.08
C PHE A 57 -4.94 8.09 0.57
N THR A 58 -3.72 7.87 1.04
CA THR A 58 -2.53 8.58 0.56
C THR A 58 -2.12 8.11 -0.82
N TYR A 59 -2.18 6.80 -1.09
CA TYR A 59 -1.88 6.22 -2.40
C TYR A 59 -2.78 6.77 -3.52
N GLY A 60 -4.06 7.04 -3.21
CA GLY A 60 -5.04 7.53 -4.20
C GLY A 60 -5.90 6.44 -4.81
N ILE A 61 -6.28 5.40 -4.05
CA ILE A 61 -7.26 4.42 -4.56
C ILE A 61 -8.58 5.14 -4.84
N GLY A 62 -9.04 5.05 -6.09
CA GLY A 62 -10.33 5.61 -6.52
C GLY A 62 -10.25 6.97 -7.21
N GLY A 63 -9.05 7.50 -7.51
CA GLY A 63 -8.92 8.75 -8.26
C GLY A 63 -7.54 9.38 -8.20
N ILE A 64 -7.50 10.70 -8.34
CA ILE A 64 -6.28 11.50 -8.18
C ILE A 64 -5.92 11.52 -6.69
N SER A 65 -4.67 11.16 -6.37
CA SER A 65 -4.21 11.11 -4.98
C SER A 65 -4.21 12.51 -4.35
N PHE A 66 -4.50 12.62 -3.05
CA PHE A 66 -4.41 13.93 -2.38
C PHE A 66 -2.99 14.54 -2.44
N PRO A 67 -1.89 13.77 -2.40
CA PRO A 67 -0.55 14.32 -2.57
C PRO A 67 -0.33 14.99 -3.94
N GLU A 68 -0.90 14.41 -5.01
CA GLU A 68 -0.87 14.99 -6.36
C GLU A 68 -1.67 16.30 -6.42
N GLN A 69 -2.90 16.30 -5.89
CA GLN A 69 -3.72 17.52 -5.79
C GLN A 69 -3.02 18.60 -4.95
N LEU A 70 -2.33 18.20 -3.88
CA LEU A 70 -1.57 19.12 -3.03
C LEU A 70 -0.41 19.77 -3.80
N GLU A 71 0.35 19.01 -4.58
CA GLU A 71 1.43 19.54 -5.41
C GLU A 71 0.92 20.57 -6.41
N GLU A 72 -0.19 20.25 -7.10
CA GLU A 72 -0.83 21.12 -8.07
C GLU A 72 -1.28 22.43 -7.41
N LEU A 73 -2.10 22.35 -6.35
CA LEU A 73 -2.65 23.52 -5.66
C LEU A 73 -1.55 24.43 -5.08
N LEU A 74 -0.47 23.87 -4.53
CA LEU A 74 0.63 24.66 -3.97
C LEU A 74 1.43 25.39 -5.05
N ASN A 75 1.71 24.72 -6.17
CA ASN A 75 2.47 25.31 -7.27
C ASN A 75 1.65 26.34 -8.05
N GLU A 76 0.35 26.10 -8.24
CA GLU A 76 -0.59 27.07 -8.80
C GLU A 76 -0.64 28.34 -7.96
N ARG A 77 -0.76 28.19 -6.63
CA ARG A 77 -0.87 29.33 -5.71
C ARG A 77 0.36 30.24 -5.71
N VAL A 78 1.54 29.68 -5.92
CA VAL A 78 2.81 30.45 -6.00
C VAL A 78 3.15 30.86 -7.44
N GLY A 79 2.42 30.35 -8.44
CA GLY A 79 2.61 30.67 -9.86
C GLY A 79 3.91 30.13 -10.46
N ARG A 80 4.57 29.19 -9.79
CA ARG A 80 5.81 28.53 -10.24
C ARG A 80 5.98 27.19 -9.54
N ARG A 81 6.78 26.30 -10.14
CA ARG A 81 7.15 25.02 -9.53
C ARG A 81 8.13 25.22 -8.37
N ALA A 82 7.59 25.35 -7.16
CA ALA A 82 8.34 25.53 -5.93
C ALA A 82 8.25 24.31 -4.99
N PHE A 83 7.21 23.50 -5.13
CA PHE A 83 6.93 22.35 -4.27
C PHE A 83 6.97 21.04 -5.06
N ARG A 84 7.53 20.02 -4.41
CA ARG A 84 7.48 18.61 -4.80
C ARG A 84 6.84 17.82 -3.68
N VAL A 85 5.86 16.96 -3.97
CA VAL A 85 5.12 16.21 -2.95
C VAL A 85 5.29 14.70 -3.15
N VAL A 86 6.26 14.07 -2.49
CA VAL A 86 6.54 12.64 -2.65
C VAL A 86 5.44 11.79 -1.99
N ASN A 87 4.80 10.90 -2.75
CA ASN A 87 3.75 10.01 -2.25
C ASN A 87 4.33 8.62 -1.92
N LYS A 88 4.42 8.26 -0.65
CA LYS A 88 4.85 6.94 -0.20
C LYS A 88 3.70 6.06 0.31
N GLY A 89 2.44 6.48 0.15
CA GLY A 89 1.27 5.76 0.65
C GLY A 89 1.16 4.33 0.11
N VAL A 90 0.93 3.32 0.95
CA VAL A 90 0.81 1.91 0.53
C VAL A 90 -0.54 1.34 0.98
N PRO A 91 -1.39 0.84 0.07
CA PRO A 91 -2.67 0.26 0.45
C PRO A 91 -2.55 -0.83 1.53
N GLY A 92 -3.42 -0.74 2.55
CA GLY A 92 -3.48 -1.70 3.65
C GLY A 92 -2.40 -1.55 4.74
N LEU A 93 -1.47 -0.60 4.58
CA LEU A 93 -0.39 -0.39 5.54
C LEU A 93 -0.94 0.22 6.85
N ASN A 94 -0.49 -0.29 8.00
CA ASN A 94 -0.89 0.18 9.33
C ASN A 94 0.21 1.04 9.96
N THR A 95 -0.07 1.69 11.10
CA THR A 95 0.90 2.63 11.70
C THR A 95 2.23 2.00 12.13
N ALA A 96 2.25 0.72 12.52
CA ALA A 96 3.49 0.04 12.91
C ALA A 96 4.37 -0.25 11.69
N MET A 97 3.78 -0.75 10.61
CA MET A 97 4.49 -0.96 9.35
C MET A 97 4.99 0.37 8.77
N LEU A 98 4.23 1.46 8.93
CA LEU A 98 4.64 2.79 8.46
C LEU A 98 5.86 3.27 9.21
N ALA A 99 5.87 3.07 10.54
CA ALA A 99 7.01 3.44 11.37
C ALA A 99 8.30 2.70 11.00
N ASP A 100 8.20 1.43 10.57
CA ASP A 100 9.35 0.65 10.12
C ASP A 100 10.00 1.24 8.84
N GLU A 101 9.20 1.84 7.94
CA GLU A 101 9.67 2.39 6.65
C GLU A 101 10.06 3.88 6.72
N LEU A 102 9.45 4.64 7.65
CA LEU A 102 9.54 6.10 7.72
C LEU A 102 10.99 6.61 7.75
N GLU A 103 11.86 5.97 8.53
CA GLU A 103 13.25 6.40 8.65
C GLU A 103 14.01 6.26 7.31
N GLY A 104 13.71 5.22 6.54
CA GLY A 104 14.23 5.03 5.19
C GLY A 104 13.78 6.14 4.25
N HIS A 105 12.47 6.44 4.24
CA HIS A 105 11.90 7.49 3.39
C HIS A 105 12.41 8.89 3.75
N LEU A 106 12.58 9.19 5.04
CA LEU A 106 13.17 10.46 5.50
C LEU A 106 14.60 10.64 4.97
N ARG A 107 15.42 9.57 4.99
CA ARG A 107 16.79 9.60 4.48
C ARG A 107 16.83 9.74 2.95
N GLU A 108 15.95 9.03 2.26
CA GLU A 108 15.84 9.03 0.79
C GLU A 108 15.39 10.40 0.26
N THR A 109 14.35 10.97 0.86
CA THR A 109 13.65 12.15 0.30
C THR A 109 14.10 13.48 0.91
N ARG A 110 14.69 13.47 2.11
CA ARG A 110 15.09 14.66 2.88
C ARG A 110 14.02 15.76 2.86
N PRO A 111 12.80 15.46 3.33
CA PRO A 111 11.68 16.36 3.20
C PRO A 111 11.77 17.54 4.17
N ASP A 112 11.22 18.68 3.76
CA ASP A 112 11.01 19.85 4.63
C ASP A 112 9.76 19.67 5.50
N VAL A 113 8.76 18.93 5.00
CA VAL A 113 7.48 18.67 5.66
C VAL A 113 7.09 17.21 5.46
N VAL A 114 6.56 16.59 6.51
CA VAL A 114 5.99 15.23 6.45
C VAL A 114 4.51 15.31 6.82
N ILE A 115 3.67 14.69 5.99
CA ILE A 115 2.23 14.52 6.21
C ILE A 115 1.98 13.02 6.40
N VAL A 116 1.39 12.64 7.53
CA VAL A 116 1.05 11.24 7.82
C VAL A 116 -0.46 11.09 7.91
N LEU A 117 -1.03 10.24 7.07
CA LEU A 117 -2.44 9.84 7.12
C LEU A 117 -2.52 8.31 7.25
N ALA A 118 -2.70 7.81 8.47
CA ALA A 118 -2.76 6.39 8.77
C ALA A 118 -3.63 6.13 10.00
N GLY A 119 -4.05 4.87 10.17
CA GLY A 119 -4.70 4.40 11.39
C GLY A 119 -5.88 3.48 11.14
N GLU A 120 -6.61 3.64 10.03
CA GLU A 120 -7.78 2.79 9.78
C GLU A 120 -7.39 1.32 9.65
N ASN A 121 -6.27 1.04 8.99
CA ASN A 121 -5.80 -0.32 8.83
C ASN A 121 -5.35 -0.98 10.13
N ASN A 122 -5.15 -0.24 11.22
CA ASN A 122 -4.79 -0.83 12.52
C ASN A 122 -5.90 -1.76 13.03
N SER A 123 -7.16 -1.49 12.70
CA SER A 123 -8.29 -2.26 13.20
C SER A 123 -8.39 -3.64 12.54
N TRP A 124 -8.10 -3.74 11.24
CA TRP A 124 -8.28 -4.97 10.48
C TRP A 124 -6.95 -5.63 10.10
N ASN A 125 -5.90 -4.86 9.81
CA ASN A 125 -4.54 -5.35 9.58
C ASN A 125 -3.68 -5.21 10.84
N ALA A 126 -3.65 -6.25 11.66
CA ALA A 126 -2.84 -6.30 12.90
C ALA A 126 -1.45 -6.92 12.69
N VAL A 127 -1.04 -7.16 11.44
CA VAL A 127 0.32 -7.58 11.11
C VAL A 127 1.28 -6.54 11.68
N ARG A 128 2.39 -6.99 12.28
CA ARG A 128 3.37 -6.17 13.03
C ARG A 128 2.86 -5.57 14.36
N LEU A 129 1.62 -5.11 14.45
CA LEU A 129 1.04 -4.57 15.70
C LEU A 129 1.00 -5.63 16.82
N GLU A 130 0.75 -6.89 16.47
CA GLU A 130 0.73 -7.99 17.45
C GLU A 130 2.13 -8.63 17.68
N GLN A 131 3.12 -8.32 16.84
CA GLN A 131 4.45 -8.95 16.93
C GLN A 131 5.28 -8.30 18.05
N GLY A 132 5.50 -9.06 19.13
CA GLY A 132 6.21 -8.60 20.33
C GLY A 132 5.31 -7.93 21.37
N ALA A 133 4.01 -7.82 21.08
CA ALA A 133 3.04 -7.22 21.99
C ALA A 133 2.75 -8.15 23.18
N PRO A 134 2.77 -7.64 24.43
CA PRO A 134 2.32 -8.38 25.60
C PRO A 134 0.87 -8.86 25.44
N TRP A 135 0.48 -9.93 26.13
CA TRP A 135 -0.87 -10.51 26.02
C TRP A 135 -2.01 -9.51 26.31
N HIS A 136 -1.78 -8.49 27.15
CA HIS A 136 -2.76 -7.44 27.44
C HIS A 136 -2.96 -6.46 26.27
N GLU A 137 -1.91 -6.18 25.48
CA GLU A 137 -2.06 -5.39 24.26
C GLU A 137 -2.79 -6.18 23.18
N ARG A 138 -2.52 -7.48 23.07
CA ARG A 138 -3.28 -8.38 22.18
C ARG A 138 -4.76 -8.39 22.54
N LEU A 139 -5.11 -8.38 23.83
CA LEU A 139 -6.49 -8.21 24.28
C LEU A 139 -7.06 -6.83 23.93
N ARG A 140 -6.30 -5.74 24.09
CA ARG A 140 -6.73 -4.41 23.66
C ARG A 140 -7.04 -4.36 22.16
N TYR A 141 -6.16 -4.92 21.32
CA TYR A 141 -6.39 -5.03 19.87
C TYR A 141 -7.61 -5.89 19.55
N ALA A 142 -7.79 -7.02 20.23
CA ALA A 142 -8.97 -7.87 20.07
C ALA A 142 -10.27 -7.14 20.47
N VAL A 143 -10.25 -6.34 21.53
CA VAL A 143 -11.39 -5.54 22.00
C VAL A 143 -11.70 -4.41 21.02
N GLN A 144 -10.69 -3.72 20.48
CA GLN A 144 -10.86 -2.67 19.46
C GLN A 144 -11.49 -3.20 18.15
N ARG A 145 -11.35 -4.50 17.87
CA ARG A 145 -12.04 -5.18 16.75
C ARG A 145 -13.51 -5.48 17.02
N THR A 146 -13.98 -5.38 18.26
CA THR A 146 -15.39 -5.66 18.59
C THR A 146 -16.29 -4.47 18.24
N ARG A 147 -17.53 -4.77 17.84
CA ARG A 147 -18.59 -3.77 17.57
C ARG A 147 -18.91 -2.85 18.75
N VAL A 148 -18.44 -3.17 19.95
CA VAL A 148 -18.67 -2.39 21.17
C VAL A 148 -17.84 -1.09 21.16
N TYR A 149 -16.76 -1.04 20.37
CA TYR A 149 -15.84 0.09 20.32
C TYR A 149 -15.96 0.95 19.04
N LYS A 150 -16.86 0.60 18.11
CA LYS A 150 -17.16 1.38 16.90
C LYS A 150 -18.40 2.26 17.10
#